data_AF-A0A964R7A1-F1
#
_entry.id   AF-A0A964R7A1-F1
#
_cell.length_a   1.000
_cell.length_b   1.000
_cell.length_c   1.000
_cell.angle_alpha   90.00
_cell.angle_beta   90.00
_cell.angle_gamma   90.00
#
_symmetry.space_group_name_H-M   'P 1'
#
loop_
_entity.id
_entity.type
_entity.pdbx_description
1 polymer ?
#
loop_
_entity_poly.entity_id
_entity_poly.type
_entity_poly.pdbx_seq_one_letter_code
_entity_poly.pdbx_strand_id
1 'polypeptide(L)'
;MIPRLKFLPSWAALWSVLWALPLLAQVPIPPAQLAKLPPALKRPVDFKTEVYPLFKAACFKCHGPEKQKGKYRMDTREGAFKVTDDHGPAIQASDSTKSAIILMAAGFIDEMLMPPPGGKPGESDPLTAEQIGLLRAWIDQGAVWPDGPIAEVIQVVRFEPDIQKLLIASCAKCHSGATAEGGFSVDSLERLLTGGKTYGRVVVPGDLRKSSLLTILAGKDEDIPKPEAHRIPEKSLKQVEEWIRQGAK
;
A
#
# COMPACT_ATOMS: atom_id res chain seq x y z
N MET A 1 -21.58 37.40 -82.48
CA MET A 1 -22.62 38.11 -81.71
C MET A 1 -22.67 37.54 -80.28
N ILE A 2 -22.27 38.37 -79.31
CA ILE A 2 -22.61 38.52 -77.86
C ILE A 2 -23.81 37.65 -77.36
N PRO A 3 -23.96 37.23 -76.06
CA PRO A 3 -23.05 36.61 -75.04
C PRO A 3 -23.76 35.57 -74.08
N ARG A 4 -23.09 35.23 -72.95
CA ARG A 4 -23.63 34.76 -71.63
C ARG A 4 -24.25 33.33 -71.60
N LEU A 5 -24.07 32.49 -70.57
CA LEU A 5 -24.18 32.75 -69.13
C LEU A 5 -23.45 31.64 -68.33
N LYS A 6 -22.87 32.02 -67.17
CA LYS A 6 -22.22 31.16 -66.18
C LYS A 6 -23.26 30.37 -65.39
N PHE A 7 -23.02 29.09 -65.08
CA PHE A 7 -23.53 28.43 -63.88
C PHE A 7 -22.59 27.28 -63.46
N LEU A 8 -21.91 27.44 -62.33
CA LEU A 8 -21.31 26.34 -61.56
C LEU A 8 -22.24 26.08 -60.37
N PRO A 9 -22.67 24.85 -60.09
CA PRO A 9 -23.32 24.54 -58.83
C PRO A 9 -22.26 24.30 -57.76
N SER A 10 -22.34 25.10 -56.71
CA SER A 10 -21.60 24.98 -55.46
C SER A 10 -22.12 23.80 -54.65
N TRP A 11 -21.29 22.79 -54.37
CA TRP A 11 -21.46 21.89 -53.22
C TRP A 11 -20.12 21.74 -52.47
N ALA A 12 -19.73 22.81 -51.79
CA ALA A 12 -18.77 22.75 -50.70
C ALA A 12 -19.50 23.27 -49.46
N ALA A 13 -20.17 22.36 -48.73
CA ALA A 13 -20.69 22.63 -47.41
C ALA A 13 -19.96 21.72 -46.43
N LEU A 14 -19.01 22.34 -45.73
CA LEU A 14 -18.27 21.83 -44.60
C LEU A 14 -19.25 21.38 -43.50
N TRP A 15 -19.26 20.10 -43.15
CA TRP A 15 -19.82 19.62 -41.89
C TRP A 15 -18.69 19.47 -40.87
N SER A 16 -18.14 20.60 -40.46
CA SER A 16 -17.30 20.69 -39.27
C SER A 16 -18.22 20.67 -38.05
N VAL A 17 -18.73 19.50 -37.67
CA VAL A 17 -19.37 19.36 -36.36
C VAL A 17 -18.25 19.33 -35.32
N LEU A 18 -17.91 20.49 -34.78
CA LEU A 18 -17.15 20.61 -33.54
C LEU A 18 -18.03 20.04 -32.42
N TRP A 19 -17.88 18.75 -32.14
CA TRP A 19 -18.36 18.17 -30.89
C TRP A 19 -17.50 18.75 -29.77
N ALA A 20 -17.90 19.90 -29.23
CA ALA A 20 -17.43 20.33 -27.92
C ALA A 20 -17.96 19.30 -26.92
N LEU A 21 -17.12 18.31 -26.58
CA LEU A 21 -17.36 17.42 -25.44
C LEU A 21 -17.56 18.33 -24.22
N PRO A 22 -18.74 18.29 -23.56
CA PRO A 22 -18.93 19.06 -22.36
C PRO A 22 -17.93 18.55 -21.34
N LEU A 23 -17.07 19.45 -20.85
CA LEU A 23 -16.25 19.19 -19.68
C LEU A 23 -17.24 18.92 -18.54
N LEU A 24 -17.43 17.64 -18.18
CA LEU A 24 -18.21 17.28 -16.99
C LEU A 24 -17.54 18.00 -15.81
N ALA A 25 -18.20 19.05 -15.34
CA ALA A 25 -17.72 19.81 -14.19
C ALA A 25 -17.73 18.84 -13.01
N GLN A 26 -16.54 18.44 -12.57
CA GLN A 26 -16.37 17.74 -11.31
C GLN A 26 -17.08 18.58 -10.26
N VAL A 27 -18.10 18.02 -9.60
CA VAL A 27 -18.76 18.72 -8.49
C VAL A 27 -17.68 18.97 -7.45
N PRO A 28 -17.27 20.23 -7.21
CA PRO A 28 -16.15 20.51 -6.33
C PRO A 28 -16.57 20.16 -4.90
N ILE A 29 -15.79 19.32 -4.23
CA ILE A 29 -16.05 18.99 -2.83
C ILE A 29 -15.88 20.26 -1.99
N PRO A 30 -16.91 20.68 -1.22
CA PRO A 30 -16.83 21.88 -0.40
C PRO A 30 -15.62 21.86 0.55
N PRO A 31 -14.92 22.99 0.76
CA PRO A 31 -13.79 23.07 1.68
C PRO A 31 -14.10 22.57 3.10
N ALA A 32 -15.35 22.77 3.56
CA ALA A 32 -15.82 22.28 4.85
C ALA A 32 -15.87 20.75 4.97
N GLN A 33 -16.05 20.02 3.86
CA GLN A 33 -15.94 18.56 3.84
C GLN A 33 -14.47 18.13 3.82
N LEU A 34 -13.62 18.80 3.03
CA LEU A 34 -12.18 18.53 3.01
C LEU A 34 -11.51 18.72 4.39
N ALA A 35 -11.99 19.67 5.18
CA ALA A 35 -11.54 19.90 6.55
C ALA A 35 -11.80 18.72 7.51
N LYS A 36 -12.71 17.79 7.15
CA LYS A 36 -13.02 16.60 7.94
C LYS A 36 -12.13 15.40 7.62
N LEU A 37 -11.25 15.48 6.62
CA LEU A 37 -10.33 14.39 6.30
C LEU A 37 -9.33 14.14 7.45
N PRO A 38 -9.06 12.87 7.81
CA PRO A 38 -7.99 12.53 8.75
C PRO A 38 -6.66 13.13 8.31
N PRO A 39 -5.89 13.81 9.20
CA PRO A 39 -4.70 14.54 8.80
C PRO A 39 -3.65 13.62 8.14
N ALA A 40 -2.97 14.13 7.11
CA ALA A 40 -1.84 13.43 6.52
C ALA A 40 -0.71 13.26 7.54
N LEU A 41 -0.03 12.11 7.51
CA LEU A 41 1.19 11.90 8.29
C LEU A 41 2.28 12.91 7.89
N LYS A 42 3.00 13.44 8.90
CA LYS A 42 4.04 14.47 8.72
C LYS A 42 5.46 13.88 8.58
N ARG A 43 5.57 12.67 8.03
CA ARG A 43 6.85 11.95 7.83
C ARG A 43 6.92 11.37 6.41
N PRO A 44 8.14 11.09 5.91
CA PRO A 44 8.28 10.32 4.67
C PRO A 44 7.50 9.01 4.74
N VAL A 45 6.83 8.67 3.65
CA VAL A 45 6.06 7.43 3.48
C VAL A 45 6.68 6.62 2.35
N ASP A 46 7.03 5.37 2.64
CA ASP A 46 7.57 4.45 1.64
C ASP A 46 6.46 3.61 1.00
N PHE A 47 6.42 3.61 -0.34
CA PHE A 47 5.37 2.89 -1.06
C PHE A 47 5.44 1.37 -0.81
N LYS A 48 6.64 0.79 -0.86
CA LYS A 48 6.81 -0.67 -0.85
C LYS A 48 6.43 -1.28 0.49
N THR A 49 6.80 -0.61 1.57
CA THR A 49 6.68 -1.12 2.94
C THR A 49 5.41 -0.67 3.64
N GLU A 50 4.80 0.45 3.23
CA GLU A 50 3.64 1.00 3.95
C GLU A 50 2.37 1.07 3.09
N VAL A 51 2.47 1.57 1.85
CA VAL A 51 1.31 1.79 0.98
C VAL A 51 0.88 0.52 0.28
N TYR A 52 1.82 -0.25 -0.26
CA TYR A 52 1.52 -1.47 -0.99
C TYR A 52 0.83 -2.53 -0.13
N PRO A 53 1.27 -2.84 1.11
CA PRO A 53 0.54 -3.78 1.96
C PRO A 53 -0.90 -3.35 2.21
N LEU A 54 -1.14 -2.05 2.37
CA LEU A 54 -2.47 -1.48 2.52
C LEU A 54 -3.31 -1.67 1.25
N PHE A 55 -2.78 -1.32 0.07
CA PHE A 55 -3.47 -1.54 -1.21
C PHE A 55 -3.75 -3.02 -1.48
N LYS A 56 -2.82 -3.91 -1.12
CA LYS A 56 -3.01 -5.35 -1.23
C LYS A 56 -4.12 -5.86 -0.33
N ALA A 57 -4.21 -5.37 0.90
CA ALA A 57 -5.22 -5.78 1.86
C ALA A 57 -6.61 -5.21 1.54
N ALA A 58 -6.68 -3.94 1.13
CA ALA A 58 -7.94 -3.19 1.05
C ALA A 58 -8.46 -3.02 -0.39
N CYS A 59 -7.60 -3.00 -1.41
CA CYS A 59 -7.98 -2.55 -2.75
C CYS A 59 -7.88 -3.67 -3.81
N PHE A 60 -6.77 -4.40 -3.88
CA PHE A 60 -6.47 -5.31 -5.00
C PHE A 60 -7.40 -6.51 -5.10
N LYS A 61 -8.09 -6.88 -4.03
CA LYS A 61 -9.10 -7.96 -4.07
C LYS A 61 -10.25 -7.65 -5.02
N CYS A 62 -10.60 -6.37 -5.18
CA CYS A 62 -11.68 -5.91 -6.05
C CYS A 62 -11.19 -5.08 -7.26
N HIS A 63 -9.98 -4.52 -7.17
CA HIS A 63 -9.36 -3.67 -8.19
C HIS A 63 -7.97 -4.17 -8.55
N GLY A 64 -7.79 -5.48 -8.71
CA GLY A 64 -6.54 -6.13 -9.07
C GLY A 64 -6.64 -6.89 -10.40
N PRO A 65 -5.72 -7.82 -10.69
CA PRO A 65 -5.72 -8.56 -11.95
C PRO A 65 -6.94 -9.48 -12.08
N GLU A 66 -7.33 -10.13 -10.98
CA GLU A 66 -8.45 -11.09 -10.94
C GLU A 66 -9.83 -10.42 -11.03
N LYS A 67 -9.93 -9.17 -10.56
CA LYS A 67 -11.20 -8.44 -10.50
C LYS A 67 -10.96 -6.94 -10.65
N GLN A 68 -11.70 -6.31 -11.56
CA GLN A 68 -11.59 -4.88 -11.88
C GLN A 68 -12.96 -4.22 -11.73
N LYS A 69 -13.49 -4.21 -10.50
CA LYS A 69 -14.81 -3.61 -10.20
C LYS A 69 -14.80 -2.13 -10.64
N GLY A 70 -15.85 -1.70 -11.33
CA GLY A 70 -15.90 -0.34 -11.89
C GLY A 70 -14.91 -0.09 -13.02
N LYS A 71 -14.43 -1.14 -13.72
CA LYS A 71 -13.43 -1.05 -14.80
C LYS A 71 -12.13 -0.36 -14.36
N TYR A 72 -11.79 -0.48 -13.07
CA TYR A 72 -10.62 0.10 -12.45
C TYR A 72 -9.68 -1.00 -11.94
N ARG A 73 -8.40 -0.89 -12.32
CA ARG A 73 -7.31 -1.80 -11.97
C ARG A 73 -6.24 -0.98 -11.25
N MET A 74 -5.82 -1.39 -10.06
CA MET A 74 -4.97 -0.61 -9.17
C MET A 74 -3.60 -1.25 -8.92
N ASP A 75 -3.40 -2.51 -9.32
CA ASP A 75 -2.11 -3.23 -9.14
C ASP A 75 -1.02 -2.81 -10.15
N THR A 76 -1.33 -1.87 -11.07
CA THR A 76 -0.37 -1.30 -12.02
C THR A 76 -0.33 0.21 -11.89
N ARG A 77 0.81 0.82 -12.19
CA ARG A 77 0.95 2.29 -12.17
C ARG A 77 -0.06 2.96 -13.11
N GLU A 78 -0.15 2.49 -14.34
CA GLU A 78 -1.09 3.05 -15.32
C GLU A 78 -2.54 3.00 -14.83
N GLY A 79 -2.94 1.85 -14.28
CA GLY A 79 -4.29 1.66 -13.77
C GLY A 79 -4.56 2.50 -12.51
N ALA A 80 -3.63 2.54 -11.55
CA ALA A 80 -3.79 3.26 -10.29
C ALA A 80 -3.93 4.77 -10.46
N PHE A 81 -3.33 5.35 -11.51
CA PHE A 81 -3.40 6.77 -11.83
C PHE A 81 -4.45 7.10 -12.91
N LYS A 82 -5.23 6.11 -13.33
CA LYS A 82 -6.25 6.29 -14.36
C LYS A 82 -7.30 7.31 -13.91
N VAL A 83 -7.75 8.14 -14.86
CA VAL A 83 -8.94 8.96 -14.68
C VAL A 83 -10.17 8.07 -14.67
N THR A 84 -10.93 8.15 -13.59
CA THR A 84 -12.23 7.50 -13.45
C THR A 84 -13.30 8.35 -14.13
N ASP A 85 -14.30 7.68 -14.72
CA ASP A 85 -15.27 8.34 -15.59
C ASP A 85 -16.03 9.47 -14.85
N ASP A 86 -16.38 9.28 -13.57
CA ASP A 86 -17.26 10.19 -12.83
C ASP A 86 -16.59 10.96 -11.68
N HIS A 87 -15.35 10.62 -11.30
CA HIS A 87 -14.70 11.18 -10.09
C HIS A 87 -13.30 11.76 -10.33
N GLY A 88 -12.89 11.90 -11.58
CA GLY A 88 -11.57 12.42 -11.93
C GLY A 88 -10.46 11.38 -11.67
N PRO A 89 -9.20 11.80 -11.52
CA PRO A 89 -8.09 10.89 -11.28
C PRO A 89 -8.30 10.08 -9.99
N ALA A 90 -8.12 8.76 -10.08
CA ALA A 90 -8.15 7.92 -8.89
C ALA A 90 -7.09 8.40 -7.87
N ILE A 91 -5.88 8.70 -8.38
CA ILE A 91 -4.77 9.26 -7.62
C ILE A 91 -4.27 10.52 -8.34
N GLN A 92 -4.44 11.67 -7.69
CA GLN A 92 -3.88 12.96 -8.10
C GLN A 92 -2.58 13.20 -7.31
N ALA A 93 -1.43 12.95 -7.93
CA ALA A 93 -0.14 13.19 -7.29
C ALA A 93 -0.01 14.62 -6.77
N SER A 94 0.58 14.75 -5.58
CA SER A 94 0.79 16.01 -4.83
C SER A 94 -0.48 16.67 -4.27
N ASP A 95 -1.67 16.09 -4.48
CA ASP A 95 -2.92 16.62 -3.94
C ASP A 95 -3.91 15.50 -3.57
N SER A 96 -3.79 15.00 -2.34
CA SER A 96 -4.66 13.96 -1.80
C SER A 96 -6.12 14.39 -1.72
N THR A 97 -6.41 15.69 -1.66
CA THR A 97 -7.79 16.21 -1.57
C THR A 97 -8.56 16.10 -2.88
N LYS A 98 -7.85 15.95 -4.01
CA LYS A 98 -8.40 15.72 -5.35
C LYS A 98 -8.34 14.27 -5.80
N SER A 99 -7.88 13.36 -4.95
CA SER A 99 -7.77 11.94 -5.27
C SER A 99 -9.06 11.21 -4.94
N ALA A 100 -9.73 10.64 -5.94
CA ALA A 100 -11.00 9.95 -5.73
C ALA A 100 -10.90 8.83 -4.68
N ILE A 101 -9.76 8.12 -4.61
CA ILE A 101 -9.57 7.05 -3.62
C ILE A 101 -9.64 7.56 -2.16
N ILE A 102 -9.19 8.79 -1.89
CA ILE A 102 -9.23 9.37 -0.54
C ILE A 102 -10.65 9.75 -0.19
N LEU A 103 -11.38 10.33 -1.15
CA LEU A 103 -12.75 10.76 -0.97
C LEU A 103 -13.69 9.56 -0.77
N MET A 104 -13.48 8.49 -1.54
CA MET A 104 -14.18 7.22 -1.36
C MET A 104 -13.82 6.55 -0.03
N ALA A 105 -12.53 6.50 0.35
CA ALA A 105 -12.13 5.88 1.61
C ALA A 105 -12.58 6.64 2.85
N ALA A 106 -12.72 7.96 2.74
CA ALA A 106 -13.27 8.81 3.81
C ALA A 106 -14.81 8.86 3.81
N GLY A 107 -15.49 8.21 2.85
CA GLY A 107 -16.95 8.19 2.76
C GLY A 107 -17.58 9.54 2.37
N PHE A 108 -16.87 10.39 1.63
CA PHE A 108 -17.41 11.65 1.12
C PHE A 108 -18.11 11.55 -0.23
N ILE A 109 -18.06 10.37 -0.83
CA ILE A 109 -18.82 10.05 -2.02
C ILE A 109 -19.90 9.07 -1.59
N ASP A 110 -21.14 9.56 -1.58
CA ASP A 110 -22.30 8.77 -1.17
C ASP A 110 -22.37 7.45 -1.93
N GLU A 111 -22.72 6.38 -1.20
CA GLU A 111 -22.84 5.00 -1.72
C GLU A 111 -21.55 4.39 -2.30
N MET A 112 -20.39 5.06 -2.18
CA MET A 112 -19.11 4.61 -2.74
C MET A 112 -17.98 4.53 -1.70
N LEU A 113 -18.31 4.15 -0.46
CA LEU A 113 -17.28 3.86 0.55
C LEU A 113 -16.37 2.71 0.09
N MET A 114 -15.06 2.94 0.14
CA MET A 114 -14.04 1.96 -0.26
C MET A 114 -12.95 1.76 0.83
N PRO A 115 -12.70 0.54 1.31
CA PRO A 115 -13.43 -0.69 1.00
C PRO A 115 -14.90 -0.62 1.45
N PRO A 116 -15.81 -1.35 0.77
CA PRO A 116 -17.19 -1.49 1.24
C PRO A 116 -17.20 -2.12 2.65
N PRO A 117 -18.10 -1.72 3.56
CA PRO A 117 -18.16 -2.24 4.91
C PRO A 117 -18.19 -3.78 4.93
N GLY A 118 -17.42 -4.39 5.83
CA GLY A 118 -17.32 -5.85 5.95
C GLY A 118 -18.63 -6.51 6.36
N GLY A 119 -18.95 -7.64 5.72
CA GLY A 119 -20.09 -8.50 6.06
C GLY A 119 -20.36 -9.61 5.05
N LYS A 120 -19.80 -9.52 3.84
CA LYS A 120 -19.90 -10.53 2.78
C LYS A 120 -18.52 -11.10 2.40
N PRO A 121 -18.47 -12.34 1.87
CA PRO A 121 -17.23 -12.91 1.32
C PRO A 121 -16.69 -12.04 0.20
N GLY A 122 -15.55 -11.38 0.44
CA GLY A 122 -15.00 -10.46 -0.56
C GLY A 122 -14.61 -9.09 -0.01
N GLU A 123 -15.20 -8.69 1.11
CA GLU A 123 -15.09 -7.33 1.64
C GLU A 123 -13.89 -7.20 2.60
N SER A 124 -13.45 -5.96 2.83
CA SER A 124 -12.41 -5.59 3.80
C SER A 124 -13.02 -4.53 4.70
N ASP A 125 -12.56 -4.42 5.95
CA ASP A 125 -13.05 -3.37 6.83
C ASP A 125 -12.71 -1.97 6.25
N PRO A 126 -13.54 -0.95 6.52
CA PRO A 126 -13.21 0.42 6.18
C PRO A 126 -11.85 0.84 6.72
N LEU A 127 -11.14 1.70 5.98
CA LEU A 127 -9.82 2.17 6.41
C LEU A 127 -9.92 2.97 7.72
N THR A 128 -8.95 2.80 8.60
CA THR A 128 -8.82 3.64 9.80
C THR A 128 -8.40 5.07 9.43
N ALA A 129 -8.59 6.00 10.37
CA ALA A 129 -8.13 7.37 10.20
C ALA A 129 -6.62 7.45 9.91
N GLU A 130 -5.82 6.60 10.56
CA GLU A 130 -4.38 6.50 10.35
C GLU A 130 -4.02 5.95 8.97
N GLN A 131 -4.76 4.96 8.47
CA GLN A 131 -4.56 4.40 7.13
C GLN A 131 -4.91 5.42 6.04
N ILE A 132 -5.99 6.19 6.23
CA ILE A 132 -6.33 7.31 5.35
C ILE A 132 -5.23 8.38 5.42
N GLY A 133 -4.76 8.74 6.61
CA GLY A 133 -3.66 9.69 6.81
C GLY A 133 -2.34 9.26 6.17
N LEU A 134 -2.05 7.95 6.16
CA LEU A 134 -0.90 7.35 5.47
C LEU A 134 -1.02 7.53 3.96
N LEU A 135 -2.17 7.18 3.37
CA LEU A 135 -2.40 7.34 1.93
C LEU A 135 -2.35 8.81 1.50
N ARG A 136 -2.96 9.70 2.28
CA ARG A 136 -2.88 11.15 2.04
C ARG A 136 -1.44 11.63 2.00
N ALA A 137 -0.65 11.27 3.02
CA ALA A 137 0.76 11.65 3.09
C ALA A 137 1.56 11.15 1.88
N TRP A 138 1.38 9.89 1.48
CA TRP A 138 2.06 9.36 0.29
C TRP A 138 1.66 10.11 -0.99
N ILE A 139 0.37 10.42 -1.17
CA ILE A 139 -0.11 11.16 -2.34
C ILE A 139 0.43 12.58 -2.35
N ASP A 140 0.37 13.28 -1.22
CA ASP A 140 0.86 14.66 -1.06
C ASP A 140 2.38 14.74 -1.25
N GLN A 141 3.12 13.65 -1.00
CA GLN A 141 4.55 13.48 -1.29
C GLN A 141 4.84 13.14 -2.76
N GLY A 142 3.85 13.23 -3.64
CA GLY A 142 3.99 13.02 -5.08
C GLY A 142 3.57 11.62 -5.56
N ALA A 143 3.02 10.78 -4.68
CA ALA A 143 2.55 9.43 -5.00
C ALA A 143 3.61 8.59 -5.74
N VAL A 144 4.87 8.64 -5.29
CA VAL A 144 5.97 7.97 -5.98
C VAL A 144 5.69 6.47 -6.05
N TRP A 145 5.57 5.97 -7.29
CA TRP A 145 5.34 4.57 -7.61
C TRP A 145 6.66 3.93 -8.05
N PRO A 146 6.96 2.68 -7.65
CA PRO A 146 8.17 2.00 -8.09
C PRO A 146 8.25 1.82 -9.61
N ASP A 147 9.44 1.98 -10.18
CA ASP A 147 9.69 1.63 -11.58
C ASP A 147 9.65 0.10 -11.77
N GLY A 148 8.91 -0.35 -12.78
CA GLY A 148 8.75 -1.77 -13.11
C GLY A 148 7.53 -2.45 -12.47
N PRO A 149 7.29 -3.73 -12.78
CA PRO A 149 6.18 -4.49 -12.20
C PRO A 149 6.34 -4.58 -10.69
N ILE A 150 5.29 -4.25 -9.93
CA ILE A 150 5.29 -4.37 -8.46
C ILE A 150 5.80 -5.74 -7.99
N ALA A 151 5.44 -6.82 -8.70
CA ALA A 151 5.88 -8.18 -8.39
C ALA A 151 7.41 -8.36 -8.42
N GLU A 152 8.12 -7.54 -9.20
CA GLU A 152 9.59 -7.55 -9.29
C GLU A 152 10.24 -6.60 -8.27
N VAL A 153 9.52 -5.56 -7.87
CA VAL A 153 10.07 -4.47 -7.04
C VAL A 153 9.80 -4.66 -5.54
N ILE A 154 8.78 -5.46 -5.21
CA ILE A 154 8.41 -5.80 -3.84
C ILE A 154 8.92 -7.20 -3.54
N GLN A 155 10.05 -7.26 -2.84
CA GLN A 155 10.60 -8.51 -2.35
C GLN A 155 9.75 -8.99 -1.18
N VAL A 156 8.83 -9.91 -1.42
CA VAL A 156 8.06 -10.54 -0.34
C VAL A 156 9.02 -11.44 0.44
N VAL A 157 9.36 -11.02 1.65
CA VAL A 157 10.20 -11.80 2.57
C VAL A 157 9.28 -12.69 3.38
N ARG A 158 9.49 -14.00 3.32
CA ARG A 158 8.69 -15.01 4.02
C ARG A 158 9.50 -15.68 5.11
N PHE A 159 8.82 -16.10 6.17
CA PHE A 159 9.48 -16.73 7.30
C PHE A 159 10.33 -17.94 6.89
N GLU A 160 9.75 -19.00 6.33
CA GLU A 160 10.48 -20.25 6.09
C GLU A 160 11.63 -20.14 5.09
N PRO A 161 11.43 -19.64 3.84
CA PRO A 161 12.53 -19.64 2.87
C PRO A 161 13.61 -18.60 3.17
N ASP A 162 13.25 -17.48 3.82
CA ASP A 162 14.12 -16.31 3.91
C ASP A 162 14.67 -16.04 5.31
N ILE A 163 13.84 -16.17 6.36
CA ILE A 163 14.20 -15.75 7.73
C ILE A 163 14.59 -16.93 8.61
N GLN A 164 13.87 -18.04 8.52
CA GLN A 164 14.04 -19.18 9.40
C GLN A 164 15.45 -19.76 9.29
N LYS A 165 16.02 -19.87 8.07
CA LYS A 165 17.40 -20.34 7.89
C LYS A 165 18.43 -19.43 8.58
N LEU A 166 18.23 -18.12 8.50
CA LEU A 166 19.08 -17.11 9.15
C LEU A 166 19.00 -17.24 10.68
N LEU A 167 17.80 -17.37 11.23
CA LEU A 167 17.60 -17.54 12.67
C LEU A 167 18.09 -18.90 13.16
N ILE A 168 17.91 -19.97 12.40
CA ILE A 168 18.43 -21.29 12.75
C ILE A 168 19.95 -21.26 12.82
N ALA A 169 20.61 -20.67 11.81
CA ALA A 169 22.06 -20.59 11.78
C ALA A 169 22.67 -19.80 12.96
N SER A 170 21.94 -18.80 13.46
CA SER A 170 22.45 -17.88 14.48
C SER A 170 21.97 -18.21 15.90
N CYS A 171 20.77 -18.76 16.05
CA CYS A 171 20.04 -18.82 17.32
C CYS A 171 19.64 -20.24 17.74
N ALA A 172 19.46 -21.18 16.80
CA ALA A 172 18.90 -22.50 17.13
C ALA A 172 19.79 -23.36 18.05
N LYS A 173 21.07 -23.02 18.21
CA LYS A 173 21.93 -23.70 19.19
C LYS A 173 21.34 -23.67 20.61
N CYS A 174 20.63 -22.59 20.96
CA CYS A 174 20.01 -22.38 22.28
C CYS A 174 18.48 -22.24 22.18
N HIS A 175 17.97 -21.62 21.12
CA HIS A 175 16.54 -21.32 20.93
C HIS A 175 15.85 -22.27 19.94
N SER A 176 15.99 -23.57 20.14
CA SER A 176 15.29 -24.59 19.35
C SER A 176 14.74 -25.74 20.22
N GLY A 177 13.71 -26.42 19.71
CA GLY A 177 13.14 -27.63 20.28
C GLY A 177 12.34 -27.45 21.57
N ALA A 178 12.13 -28.56 22.27
CA ALA A 178 11.37 -28.61 23.52
C ALA A 178 12.12 -27.99 24.71
N THR A 179 13.45 -27.98 24.67
CA THR A 179 14.34 -27.49 25.73
C THR A 179 14.91 -26.10 25.44
N ALA A 180 14.26 -25.34 24.55
CA ALA A 180 14.75 -24.04 24.12
C ALA A 180 14.91 -23.06 25.31
N GLU A 181 16.04 -22.36 25.36
CA GLU A 181 16.36 -21.40 26.42
C GLU A 181 15.30 -20.30 26.51
N GLY A 182 14.90 -19.96 27.75
CA GLY A 182 13.84 -18.99 28.00
C GLY A 182 12.45 -19.38 27.45
N GLY A 183 12.28 -20.63 26.98
CA GLY A 183 11.06 -21.08 26.30
C GLY A 183 10.85 -20.46 24.92
N PHE A 184 11.83 -19.73 24.38
CA PHE A 184 11.77 -19.06 23.09
C PHE A 184 12.35 -19.97 22.00
N SER A 185 11.66 -20.08 20.86
CA SER A 185 12.12 -20.95 19.75
C SER A 185 11.98 -20.26 18.40
N VAL A 186 13.00 -20.45 17.56
CA VAL A 186 13.06 -19.94 16.18
C VAL A 186 12.69 -20.99 15.13
N ASP A 187 12.29 -22.19 15.54
CA ASP A 187 12.05 -23.32 14.63
C ASP A 187 10.73 -23.24 13.89
N SER A 188 9.79 -22.41 14.34
CA SER A 188 8.53 -22.19 13.64
C SER A 188 8.05 -20.76 13.84
N LEU A 189 7.29 -20.27 12.86
CA LEU A 189 6.72 -18.94 12.91
C LEU A 189 5.85 -18.76 14.16
N GLU A 190 5.00 -19.75 14.44
CA GLU A 190 4.09 -19.73 15.59
C GLU A 190 4.85 -19.56 16.91
N ARG A 191 5.94 -20.32 17.12
CA ARG A 191 6.72 -20.25 18.36
C ARG A 191 7.52 -18.97 18.46
N LEU A 192 8.04 -18.48 17.34
CA LEU A 192 8.74 -17.20 17.26
C LEU A 192 7.80 -16.03 17.64
N LEU A 193 6.57 -16.03 17.12
CA LEU A 193 5.57 -14.98 17.39
C LEU A 193 4.91 -15.09 18.78
N THR A 194 4.84 -16.31 19.33
CA THR A 194 4.40 -16.54 20.72
C THR A 194 5.39 -15.93 21.71
N GLY A 195 6.69 -16.01 21.41
CA GLY A 195 7.74 -15.50 22.28
C GLY A 195 8.13 -16.46 23.39
N GLY A 196 9.04 -16.01 24.25
CA GLY A 196 9.56 -16.79 25.38
C GLY A 196 8.81 -16.53 26.68
N LYS A 197 9.04 -17.37 27.68
CA LYS A 197 8.51 -17.20 29.05
C LYS A 197 9.17 -16.04 29.80
N THR A 198 10.44 -15.77 29.50
CA THR A 198 11.24 -14.77 30.23
C THR A 198 10.96 -13.34 29.76
N TYR A 199 11.02 -13.11 28.45
CA TYR A 199 10.94 -11.77 27.86
C TYR A 199 9.67 -11.54 27.04
N GLY A 200 8.77 -12.53 27.00
CA GLY A 200 7.53 -12.44 26.25
C GLY A 200 7.75 -12.39 24.74
N ARG A 201 6.90 -11.61 24.06
CA ARG A 201 6.88 -11.48 22.61
C ARG A 201 8.04 -10.61 22.12
N VAL A 202 8.86 -11.16 21.23
CA VAL A 202 10.02 -10.48 20.65
C VAL A 202 9.79 -9.94 19.23
N VAL A 203 8.75 -10.44 18.55
CA VAL A 203 8.32 -9.97 17.23
C VAL A 203 6.87 -9.51 17.31
N VAL A 204 6.62 -8.26 16.91
CA VAL A 204 5.28 -7.72 16.72
C VAL A 204 5.06 -7.47 15.23
N PRO A 205 4.22 -8.27 14.56
CA PRO A 205 3.90 -8.09 13.14
C PRO A 205 3.60 -6.64 12.77
N GLY A 206 4.36 -6.08 11.83
CA GLY A 206 4.18 -4.71 11.31
C GLY A 206 4.69 -3.58 12.21
N ASP A 207 5.17 -3.87 13.43
CA ASP A 207 5.63 -2.84 14.37
C ASP A 207 7.08 -3.07 14.79
N LEU A 208 8.01 -2.39 14.09
CA LEU A 208 9.43 -2.46 14.40
C LEU A 208 9.79 -1.90 15.77
N ARG A 209 9.06 -0.86 16.23
CA ARG A 209 9.34 -0.22 17.52
C ARG A 209 8.99 -1.14 18.67
N LYS A 210 7.99 -2.01 18.50
CA LYS A 210 7.60 -3.02 19.49
C LYS A 210 8.28 -4.37 19.29
N SER A 211 9.15 -4.51 18.29
CA SER A 211 9.85 -5.76 18.00
C SER A 211 11.28 -5.74 18.54
N SER A 212 11.47 -6.23 19.78
CA SER A 212 12.79 -6.29 20.43
C SER A 212 13.78 -7.21 19.70
N LEU A 213 13.30 -8.14 18.86
CA LEU A 213 14.16 -9.00 18.03
C LEU A 213 15.21 -8.19 17.25
N LEU A 214 14.87 -7.00 16.76
CA LEU A 214 15.82 -6.16 16.01
C LEU A 214 16.98 -5.65 16.87
N THR A 215 16.70 -5.31 18.13
CA THR A 215 17.71 -4.87 19.11
C THR A 215 18.63 -6.03 19.49
N ILE A 216 18.06 -7.21 19.70
CA ILE A 216 18.79 -8.46 19.97
C ILE A 216 19.74 -8.80 18.81
N LEU A 217 19.21 -8.81 17.58
CA LEU A 217 19.98 -9.14 16.37
C LEU A 217 21.02 -8.07 16.00
N ALA A 218 20.89 -6.84 16.50
CA ALA A 218 21.93 -5.82 16.42
C ALA A 218 23.05 -6.02 17.48
N GLY A 219 22.83 -6.91 18.44
CA GLY A 219 23.68 -7.13 19.60
C GLY A 219 23.75 -5.91 20.52
N LYS A 220 22.61 -5.28 20.77
CA LYS A 220 22.48 -4.05 21.59
C LYS A 220 21.50 -4.19 22.74
N ASP A 221 20.90 -5.37 22.91
CA ASP A 221 19.96 -5.64 23.98
C ASP A 221 20.75 -6.01 25.24
N GLU A 222 20.90 -5.08 26.17
CA GLU A 222 21.70 -5.26 27.38
C GLU A 222 21.01 -6.17 28.41
N ASP A 223 19.72 -6.47 28.21
CA ASP A 223 18.94 -7.33 29.11
C ASP A 223 19.19 -8.82 28.86
N ILE A 224 19.92 -9.18 27.79
CA ILE A 224 20.30 -10.56 27.45
C ILE A 224 21.79 -10.86 27.71
N PRO A 225 22.15 -12.10 28.08
CA PRO A 225 23.55 -12.47 28.30
C PRO A 225 24.38 -12.35 27.03
N LYS A 226 25.53 -11.68 27.09
CA LYS A 226 26.47 -11.49 25.96
C LYS A 226 25.76 -10.89 24.73
N PRO A 227 25.27 -9.64 24.80
CA PRO A 227 24.51 -9.02 23.70
C PRO A 227 25.25 -9.08 22.35
N GLU A 228 26.56 -8.83 22.36
CA GLU A 228 27.42 -8.86 21.19
C GLU A 228 27.46 -10.21 20.47
N ALA A 229 27.27 -11.31 21.19
CA ALA A 229 27.25 -12.67 20.62
C ALA A 229 26.00 -12.94 19.77
N HIS A 230 24.96 -12.13 19.91
CA HIS A 230 23.69 -12.26 19.19
C HIS A 230 23.65 -11.42 17.91
N ARG A 231 24.69 -10.63 17.63
CA ARG A 231 24.76 -9.78 16.46
C ARG A 231 24.84 -10.62 15.17
N ILE A 232 23.95 -10.32 14.22
CA ILE A 232 24.01 -10.86 12.85
C ILE A 232 24.54 -9.80 11.86
N PRO A 233 24.94 -10.20 10.63
CA PRO A 233 25.35 -9.25 9.60
C PRO A 233 24.26 -8.22 9.28
N GLU A 234 24.65 -6.98 8.98
CA GLU A 234 23.69 -5.88 8.72
C GLU A 234 22.72 -6.20 7.58
N LYS A 235 23.18 -6.87 6.52
CA LYS A 235 22.34 -7.33 5.42
C LYS A 235 21.21 -8.25 5.91
N SER A 236 21.55 -9.19 6.78
CA SER A 236 20.63 -10.14 7.39
C SER A 236 19.65 -9.43 8.33
N LEU A 237 20.13 -8.46 9.12
CA LEU A 237 19.28 -7.63 9.97
C LEU A 237 18.23 -6.85 9.16
N LYS A 238 18.61 -6.25 8.03
CA LYS A 238 17.69 -5.55 7.12
C LYS A 238 16.62 -6.48 6.54
N GLN A 239 16.97 -7.75 6.28
CA GLN A 239 16.01 -8.73 5.80
C GLN A 239 14.98 -9.10 6.88
N VAL A 240 15.39 -9.24 8.13
CA VAL A 240 14.48 -9.44 9.27
C VAL A 240 13.60 -8.20 9.50
N GLU A 241 14.17 -7.00 9.41
CA GLU A 241 13.42 -5.75 9.49
C GLU A 241 12.30 -5.70 8.44
N GLU A 242 12.63 -6.00 7.18
CA GLU A 242 11.67 -6.02 6.08
C GLU A 242 10.58 -7.07 6.29
N TRP A 243 10.93 -8.27 6.74
CA TRP A 243 9.96 -9.30 7.08
C TRP A 243 8.98 -8.85 8.18
N ILE A 244 9.46 -8.19 9.24
CA ILE A 244 8.59 -7.64 10.28
C ILE A 244 7.69 -6.54 9.71
N ARG A 245 8.22 -5.62 8.88
CA ARG A 245 7.42 -4.59 8.19
C ARG A 245 6.28 -5.21 7.37
N GLN A 246 6.54 -6.34 6.71
CA GLN A 246 5.55 -7.09 5.92
C GLN A 246 4.54 -7.91 6.75
N GLY A 247 4.58 -7.76 8.08
CA GLY A 247 3.64 -8.41 8.98
C GLY A 247 4.11 -9.77 9.50
N ALA A 248 5.42 -10.05 9.42
CA ALA A 248 6.05 -11.25 9.98
C ALA A 248 5.32 -12.55 9.59
N LYS A 249 5.18 -12.79 8.28
CA LYS A 249 4.47 -13.93 7.69
C LYS A 249 5.38 -14.91 6.98
#